data_AF-A0A2H3D3I7-F1
#
_entry.id   AF-A0A2H3D3I7-F1
#
_cell.length_a   1.000
_cell.length_b   1.000
_cell.length_c   1.000
_cell.angle_alpha   90.00
_cell.angle_beta   90.00
_cell.angle_gamma   90.00
#
_symmetry.space_group_name_H-M   'P 1'
#
loop_
_entity.id
_entity.type
_entity.pdbx_description
1 polymer ?
#
loop_
_entity_poly.entity_id
_entity_poly.type
_entity_poly.pdbx_seq_one_letter_code
_entity_poly.pdbx_strand_id
1 'polypeptide(L)'
;TRDKIMMQMVYTGQQHLNGYTQAVNCGEKRKETFDKKVVGSKLRNVVFREGELVQVFNMQLDKMMQTKKKPLPRWSGVLRI
;
A
#
# COMPACT_ATOMS: atom_id res chain seq x y z
N THR A 1 21.42 -15.46 39.05
CA THR A 1 19.95 -15.39 38.76
C THR A 1 19.50 -14.01 38.31
N ARG A 2 20.15 -12.91 38.72
CA ARG A 2 19.85 -11.53 38.25
C ARG A 2 20.50 -11.19 36.89
N ASP A 3 21.75 -11.60 36.68
CA ASP A 3 22.50 -11.27 35.44
C ASP A 3 21.92 -11.95 34.19
N LYS A 4 21.39 -13.17 34.33
CA LYS A 4 20.71 -13.87 33.23
C LYS A 4 19.45 -13.13 32.78
N ILE A 5 18.68 -12.59 33.72
CA ILE A 5 17.47 -11.80 33.43
C ILE A 5 17.88 -10.51 32.72
N MET A 6 18.94 -9.85 33.19
CA MET A 6 19.44 -8.62 32.58
C MET A 6 19.96 -8.85 31.16
N MET A 7 20.71 -9.93 30.94
CA MET A 7 21.18 -10.35 29.61
C MET A 7 20.02 -10.62 28.65
N GLN A 8 18.96 -11.28 29.14
CA GLN A 8 17.79 -11.58 28.31
C GLN A 8 16.98 -10.34 27.97
N MET A 9 16.85 -9.38 28.90
CA MET A 9 16.21 -8.08 28.62
C MET A 9 16.98 -7.28 27.56
N VAL A 10 18.31 -7.22 27.66
CA VAL A 10 19.16 -6.54 26.66
C VAL A 10 19.04 -7.21 25.29
N TYR A 11 19.09 -8.54 25.24
CA TYR A 11 18.96 -9.29 23.99
C TYR A 11 17.59 -9.08 23.32
N THR A 12 16.52 -9.03 24.12
CA THR A 12 15.16 -8.81 23.63
C THR A 12 14.99 -7.39 23.08
N GLY A 13 15.57 -6.38 23.76
CA GLY A 13 15.60 -5.00 23.25
C GLY A 13 16.33 -4.88 21.91
N GLN A 14 17.46 -5.57 21.77
CA GLN A 14 18.23 -5.59 20.51
C GLN A 14 17.45 -6.28 19.37
N GLN A 15 16.80 -7.40 19.64
CA GLN A 15 15.97 -8.12 18.67
C GLN A 15 14.83 -7.25 18.14
N HIS A 16 14.17 -6.48 19.02
CA HIS A 16 13.10 -5.58 18.63
C HIS A 16 13.57 -4.46 17.70
N LEU A 17 14.71 -3.82 18.03
CA LEU A 17 15.32 -2.77 17.19
C LEU A 17 15.78 -3.32 15.83
N ASN A 18 16.39 -4.52 15.83
CA ASN A 18 16.82 -5.18 14.60
C ASN A 18 15.63 -5.53 13.70
N GLY A 19 14.55 -6.07 14.28
CA GLY A 19 13.32 -6.41 13.56
C GLY A 19 12.65 -5.18 12.95
N TYR A 20 12.58 -4.06 13.70
CA TYR A 20 12.05 -2.80 13.19
C TYR A 20 12.88 -2.25 12.03
N THR A 21 14.21 -2.23 12.19
CA THR A 21 15.13 -1.78 11.13
C THR A 21 14.98 -2.63 9.86
N GLN A 22 14.84 -3.95 10.01
CA GLN A 22 14.60 -4.85 8.88
C GLN A 22 13.25 -4.58 8.21
N ALA A 23 12.20 -4.30 8.98
CA ALA A 23 10.88 -3.96 8.44
C ALA A 23 10.91 -2.66 7.63
N VAL A 24 11.58 -1.62 8.13
CA VAL A 24 11.78 -0.34 7.43
C VAL A 24 12.55 -0.56 6.13
N ASN A 25 13.69 -1.25 6.18
CA ASN A 25 14.50 -1.56 5.01
C ASN A 25 13.72 -2.36 3.94
N CYS A 26 12.91 -3.33 4.37
CA CYS A 26 12.03 -4.07 3.46
C CYS A 26 10.94 -3.18 2.84
N GLY A 27 10.37 -2.26 3.62
CA GLY A 27 9.40 -1.27 3.16
C GLY A 27 9.98 -0.35 2.09
N GLU A 28 11.17 0.21 2.34
CA GLU A 28 11.88 1.08 1.39
C GLU A 28 12.21 0.36 0.08
N LYS A 29 12.73 -0.87 0.13
CA LYS A 29 13.02 -1.68 -1.07
C LYS A 29 11.77 -1.95 -1.91
N ARG A 30 10.64 -2.24 -1.26
CA ARG A 30 9.36 -2.48 -1.96
C ARG A 30 8.84 -1.19 -2.59
N LYS A 31 8.94 -0.06 -1.88
CA LYS A 31 8.58 1.26 -2.40
C LYS A 31 9.44 1.61 -3.62
N GLU A 32 10.75 1.48 -3.53
CA GLU A 32 11.66 1.77 -4.65
C GLU A 32 11.35 0.90 -5.87
N THR A 33 11.06 -0.39 -5.66
CA THR A 33 10.67 -1.31 -6.74
C THR A 33 9.34 -0.91 -7.37
N PHE A 34 8.37 -0.50 -6.54
CA PHE A 34 7.08 0.00 -7.01
C PHE A 34 7.25 1.29 -7.81
N ASP A 35 8.00 2.26 -7.30
CA ASP A 35 8.27 3.55 -7.95
C ASP A 35 8.95 3.34 -9.31
N LYS A 36 9.97 2.46 -9.38
CA LYS A 36 10.61 2.06 -10.66
C LYS A 36 9.61 1.44 -11.64
N LYS A 37 8.70 0.58 -11.15
CA LYS A 37 7.65 -0.02 -11.99
C LYS A 37 6.65 1.01 -12.49
N VAL A 38 6.23 1.95 -11.64
CA VAL A 38 5.30 3.02 -12.01
C VAL A 38 5.93 3.94 -13.07
N VAL A 39 7.17 4.39 -12.86
CA VAL A 39 7.91 5.25 -13.81
C VAL A 39 8.13 4.54 -15.15
N GLY A 40 8.47 3.25 -15.13
CA GLY A 40 8.68 2.45 -16.34
C GLY A 40 7.40 1.97 -17.03
N SER A 41 6.23 2.08 -16.38
CA SER A 41 4.97 1.67 -16.97
C SER A 41 4.42 2.74 -17.91
N LYS A 42 3.74 2.30 -18.98
CA LYS A 42 2.94 3.21 -19.83
C LYS A 42 1.79 3.91 -19.06
N LEU A 43 1.42 3.37 -17.90
CA LEU A 43 0.50 3.97 -16.92
C LEU A 43 1.27 4.99 -16.07
N ARG A 44 1.78 6.04 -16.71
CA ARG A 44 2.32 7.21 -16.01
C ARG A 44 1.25 7.84 -15.13
N ASN A 45 1.61 8.72 -14.19
CA ASN A 45 0.66 9.66 -13.58
C ASN A 45 -0.18 10.29 -14.70
N VAL A 46 -1.44 9.88 -14.78
CA VAL A 46 -2.37 10.38 -15.79
C VAL A 46 -2.84 11.73 -15.27
N VAL A 47 -2.20 12.79 -15.78
CA VAL A 47 -2.68 14.15 -15.58
C VAL A 47 -3.77 14.37 -16.60
N PHE A 48 -5.00 14.42 -16.13
CA PHE A 48 -6.14 14.71 -16.97
C PHE A 48 -6.22 16.21 -17.26
N ARG A 49 -6.74 16.57 -18.44
CA ARG A 49 -6.95 17.95 -18.88
C ARG A 49 -8.42 18.30 -18.85
N GLU A 50 -8.71 19.60 -18.72
CA GLU A 50 -10.08 20.11 -18.80
C GLU A 50 -10.72 19.70 -20.13
N GLY A 51 -11.93 19.16 -20.05
CA GLY A 51 -12.67 18.65 -21.18
C GLY A 51 -12.49 17.15 -21.48
N GLU A 52 -11.57 16.45 -20.79
CA GLU A 52 -11.39 14.99 -20.91
C GLU A 52 -12.45 14.22 -20.12
N LEU A 53 -12.78 13.03 -20.63
CA LEU A 53 -13.76 12.13 -20.05
C LEU A 53 -13.08 11.10 -19.14
N VAL A 54 -13.52 11.04 -17.88
CA VAL A 54 -12.98 10.16 -16.85
C VAL A 54 -14.07 9.37 -16.15
N GLN A 55 -13.71 8.20 -15.63
CA GLN A 55 -14.57 7.39 -14.78
C GLN A 55 -13.89 7.19 -13.44
N VAL A 56 -14.64 7.37 -12.34
CA VAL A 56 -14.12 7.22 -10.99
C VAL A 56 -14.36 5.79 -10.52
N PHE A 57 -13.30 5.17 -10.00
CA PHE A 57 -13.38 3.84 -9.42
C PHE A 57 -14.06 3.89 -8.05
N ASN A 58 -15.12 3.11 -7.86
CA ASN A 58 -15.81 3.02 -6.59
C ASN A 58 -15.15 1.96 -5.67
N MET A 59 -14.18 2.41 -4.88
CA MET A 59 -13.45 1.55 -3.93
C MET A 59 -14.33 0.97 -2.81
N GLN A 60 -15.46 1.60 -2.48
CA GLN A 60 -16.39 1.08 -1.47
C GLN A 60 -17.07 -0.21 -1.94
N LEU A 61 -17.43 -0.28 -3.22
CA LEU A 61 -18.02 -1.48 -3.83
C LEU A 61 -17.01 -2.63 -3.96
N ASP A 62 -15.74 -2.31 -4.21
CA ASP A 62 -14.67 -3.30 -4.31
C ASP A 62 -14.37 -3.96 -2.95
N LYS A 63 -14.30 -3.16 -1.87
CA LYS A 63 -14.13 -3.68 -0.50
C LYS A 63 -15.34 -4.48 0.00
N MET A 64 -16.55 -4.17 -0.48
CA MET A 64 -17.79 -4.87 -0.12
C MET A 64 -18.04 -6.16 -0.92
N MET A 65 -17.11 -6.59 -1.78
CA MET A 65 -17.23 -7.80 -2.61
C MET A 65 -17.42 -9.10 -1.80
N GLN A 66 -17.28 -9.05 -0.46
CA GLN A 66 -17.59 -10.14 0.47
C GLN A 66 -19.09 -10.33 0.77
N THR A 67 -19.98 -9.44 0.30
CA THR A 67 -21.39 -9.49 0.70
C THR A 67 -22.30 -9.85 -0.48
N LYS A 68 -23.15 -10.86 -0.27
CA LYS A 68 -24.23 -11.43 -1.12
C LYS A 68 -25.16 -10.39 -1.77
N LYS A 69 -24.65 -9.44 -2.56
CA LYS A 69 -25.44 -8.42 -3.27
C LYS A 69 -25.17 -8.49 -4.77
N LYS A 70 -26.17 -8.08 -5.55
CA LYS A 70 -26.16 -8.04 -7.02
C LYS A 70 -24.91 -7.29 -7.52
N PRO A 71 -24.24 -7.77 -8.60
CA PRO A 71 -23.05 -7.09 -9.12
C PRO A 71 -23.40 -5.66 -9.54
N LEU A 72 -22.79 -4.70 -8.87
CA LEU A 72 -22.88 -3.29 -9.21
C LEU A 72 -21.67 -2.90 -10.08
N PRO A 73 -21.83 -1.94 -11.02
CA PRO A 73 -20.71 -1.43 -11.80
C PRO A 73 -19.65 -0.82 -10.87
N ARG A 74 -18.38 -1.21 -11.09
CA ARG A 74 -17.23 -0.72 -10.32
C ARG A 74 -16.78 0.69 -10.70
N TRP A 75 -17.18 1.12 -11.90
CA TRP A 75 -16.87 2.42 -12.46
C TRP A 75 -18.11 3.30 -12.42
N SER A 76 -17.93 4.58 -12.12
CA SER A 76 -19.00 5.56 -12.23
C SER A 76 -19.43 5.77 -13.68
N GLY A 77 -20.52 6.51 -13.88
CA GLY A 77 -20.80 7.14 -15.17
C GLY A 77 -19.61 8.01 -15.63
N VAL A 78 -19.57 8.28 -16.92
CA VAL A 78 -18.54 9.15 -17.51
C VAL A 78 -18.73 10.58 -17.01
N LEU A 79 -17.67 11.14 -16.43
CA LEU A 79 -17.60 12.51 -15.96
C LEU A 79 -16.63 13.30 -16.84
N ARG A 80 -16.90 14.58 -17.01
CA ARG A 80 -15.98 15.50 -17.67
C ARG A 80 -15.28 16.33 -16.60
N ILE A 81 -13.96 16.43 -16.69
CA ILE A 81 -13.15 17.34 -15.86
C ILE A 81 -13.32 18.76 -16.36
#